data_AF-A0A5N9B5Z3-F1
#
_entry.id   AF-A0A5N9B5Z3-F1
#
_cell.length_a   1.000
_cell.length_b   1.000
_cell.length_c   1.000
_cell.angle_alpha   90.00
_cell.angle_beta   90.00
_cell.angle_gamma   90.00
#
_symmetry.space_group_name_H-M   'P 1'
#
loop_
_entity.id
_entity.type
_entity.pdbx_description
1 polymer ?
#
loop_
_entity_poly.entity_id
_entity_poly.type
_entity_poly.pdbx_seq_one_letter_code
_entity_poly.pdbx_strand_id
1 'polypeptide(L)'
;MAKAIWSTTGGDAATGGAKPIGSDKAKGMAKAMGKDDIKTLASNQIIGLATGIDPKQISDLGSDKLVTMVDKIDVKDVKSLGSDSLSSMMSGVQGTQIADLKDDKKVSIVDNLGANFFGASKATFADIDKVTDSTTRPTITPPTVSTKIVASTGANGVFSKSGLFKTKK
;
A
#
# COMPACT_ATOMS: atom_id res chain seq x y z
N MET A 1 -29.58 -28.37 47.49
CA MET A 1 -29.93 -28.22 46.06
C MET A 1 -30.08 -26.72 45.82
N ALA A 2 -29.41 -25.99 44.94
CA ALA A 2 -28.69 -26.30 43.71
C ALA A 2 -27.45 -25.39 43.56
N LYS A 3 -26.43 -25.88 42.86
CA LYS A 3 -25.22 -25.16 42.45
C LYS A 3 -25.54 -24.23 41.28
N ALA A 4 -25.13 -22.96 41.34
CA ALA A 4 -24.95 -22.13 40.16
C ALA A 4 -23.46 -22.14 39.79
N ILE A 5 -23.16 -22.89 38.74
CA ILE A 5 -21.89 -22.94 38.03
C ILE A 5 -21.97 -21.88 36.94
N TRP A 6 -21.16 -20.84 37.02
CA TRP A 6 -20.71 -20.14 35.84
C TRP A 6 -19.19 -20.01 35.94
N SER A 7 -18.52 -20.79 35.12
CA SER A 7 -17.15 -20.53 34.71
C SER A 7 -17.20 -20.44 33.20
N THR A 8 -16.90 -19.27 32.66
CA THR A 8 -16.35 -19.18 31.31
C THR A 8 -15.50 -17.92 31.22
N THR A 9 -14.19 -18.16 31.32
CA THR A 9 -13.16 -17.67 30.43
C THR A 9 -13.45 -16.38 29.67
N GLY A 10 -12.72 -15.34 30.06
CA GLY A 10 -12.53 -14.12 29.30
C GLY A 10 -11.35 -13.36 29.89
N GLY A 11 -10.18 -14.01 29.89
CA GLY A 11 -8.94 -13.32 30.17
C GLY A 11 -8.55 -12.52 28.94
N ASP A 12 -8.54 -11.20 29.06
CA ASP A 12 -7.71 -10.36 28.21
C ASP A 12 -7.12 -9.25 29.07
N ALA A 13 -5.79 -9.26 29.05
CA ALA A 13 -4.91 -8.44 29.82
C ALA A 13 -4.91 -6.98 29.33
N ALA A 14 -4.50 -6.11 30.23
CA ALA A 14 -4.33 -4.69 30.06
C ALA A 14 -3.59 -4.27 28.78
N THR A 15 -4.15 -3.29 28.07
CA THR A 15 -3.39 -2.21 27.43
C THR A 15 -4.20 -0.92 27.55
N GLY A 16 -3.59 0.12 28.12
CA GLY A 16 -4.19 1.44 28.32
C GLY A 16 -4.36 2.21 27.01
N GLY A 17 -5.27 1.77 26.15
CA GLY A 17 -5.82 2.53 25.03
C GLY A 17 -7.23 3.00 25.39
N ALA A 18 -7.63 4.16 24.88
CA ALA A 18 -8.98 4.68 25.06
C ALA A 18 -10.04 3.59 24.87
N LYS A 19 -10.98 3.46 25.82
CA LYS A 19 -12.13 2.56 25.75
C LYS A 19 -12.69 2.59 24.32
N PRO A 20 -12.76 1.46 23.58
CA PRO A 20 -13.27 1.48 22.23
C PRO A 20 -14.66 2.09 22.29
N ILE A 21 -14.82 3.22 21.62
CA ILE A 21 -16.14 3.75 21.35
C ILE A 21 -16.81 2.64 20.54
N GLY A 22 -17.90 2.04 21.08
CA GLY A 22 -18.49 0.86 20.42
C GLY A 22 -18.77 1.15 18.95
N SER A 23 -18.58 0.16 18.07
CA SER A 23 -18.64 0.31 16.61
C SER A 23 -19.83 1.15 16.13
N ASP A 24 -21.02 0.90 16.67
CA ASP A 24 -22.24 1.63 16.32
C ASP A 24 -22.18 3.12 16.67
N LYS A 25 -21.50 3.46 17.76
CA LYS A 25 -21.31 4.86 18.19
C LYS A 25 -20.28 5.56 17.30
N ALA A 26 -19.17 4.90 16.95
CA ALA A 26 -18.22 5.45 15.97
C ALA A 26 -18.90 5.70 14.62
N LYS A 27 -19.70 4.74 14.15
CA LYS A 27 -20.46 4.84 12.90
C LYS A 27 -21.49 5.95 12.96
N GLY A 28 -22.23 6.06 14.06
CA GLY A 28 -23.19 7.13 14.30
C GLY A 28 -22.54 8.51 14.26
N MET A 29 -21.39 8.67 14.90
CA MET A 29 -20.61 9.92 14.84
C MET A 29 -20.17 10.23 13.40
N ALA A 30 -19.54 9.26 12.72
CA ALA A 30 -19.08 9.45 11.34
C ALA A 30 -20.22 9.73 10.34
N LYS A 31 -21.43 9.21 10.59
CA LYS A 31 -22.63 9.50 9.79
C LYS A 31 -23.20 10.89 10.06
N ALA A 32 -23.14 11.34 11.31
CA ALA A 32 -23.62 12.66 11.70
C ALA A 32 -22.71 13.79 11.20
N MET A 33 -21.41 13.51 11.06
CA MET A 33 -20.44 14.46 10.50
C MET A 33 -20.67 14.68 9.00
N GLY A 34 -20.68 15.95 8.59
CA GLY A 34 -20.58 16.35 7.20
C GLY A 34 -19.16 16.24 6.65
N LYS A 35 -19.01 16.43 5.32
CA LYS A 35 -17.68 16.48 4.68
C LYS A 35 -16.81 17.59 5.28
N ASP A 36 -17.39 18.76 5.56
CA ASP A 36 -16.64 19.89 6.08
C ASP A 36 -16.19 19.68 7.53
N ASP A 37 -16.98 18.98 8.34
CA ASP A 37 -16.57 18.58 9.69
C ASP A 37 -15.35 17.64 9.63
N ILE A 38 -15.34 16.67 8.71
CA ILE A 38 -14.20 15.76 8.52
C ILE A 38 -12.93 16.54 8.12
N LYS A 39 -13.04 17.59 7.30
CA LYS A 39 -11.89 18.41 6.91
C LYS A 39 -11.23 19.13 8.09
N THR A 40 -11.98 19.37 9.17
CA THR A 40 -11.46 19.99 10.41
C THR A 40 -10.69 19.00 11.28
N LEU A 41 -10.86 17.69 11.09
CA LEU A 41 -10.16 16.67 11.85
C LEU A 41 -8.70 16.54 11.42
N ALA A 42 -7.85 16.22 12.40
CA ALA A 42 -6.49 15.78 12.16
C ALA A 42 -6.44 14.31 11.69
N SER A 43 -5.36 13.95 10.99
CA SER A 43 -5.10 12.60 10.45
C SER A 43 -5.37 11.49 11.50
N ASN A 44 -4.82 11.63 12.71
CA ASN A 44 -4.97 10.67 13.80
C ASN A 44 -6.41 10.52 14.31
N GLN A 45 -7.20 11.59 14.29
CA GLN A 45 -8.60 11.56 14.70
C GLN A 45 -9.46 10.82 13.67
N ILE A 46 -9.18 11.04 12.37
CA ILE A 46 -9.84 10.32 11.28
C ILE A 46 -9.51 8.83 11.36
N ILE A 47 -8.24 8.49 11.62
CA ILE A 47 -7.82 7.09 11.80
C ILE A 47 -8.55 6.48 12.98
N GLY A 48 -8.55 7.13 14.15
CA GLY A 48 -9.25 6.61 15.34
C GLY A 48 -10.75 6.43 15.11
N LEU A 49 -11.38 7.34 14.36
CA LEU A 49 -12.78 7.22 13.96
C LEU A 49 -12.98 6.02 13.03
N ALA A 50 -12.17 5.87 11.98
CA ALA A 50 -12.28 4.79 11.02
C ALA A 50 -12.03 3.41 11.66
N THR A 51 -10.97 3.27 12.47
CA THR A 51 -10.64 2.02 13.18
C THR A 51 -11.60 1.72 14.32
N GLY A 52 -12.36 2.71 14.77
CA GLY A 52 -13.42 2.54 15.77
C GLY A 52 -14.71 1.96 15.18
N ILE A 53 -14.88 1.95 13.86
CA ILE A 53 -16.04 1.38 13.16
C ILE A 53 -15.68 -0.04 12.71
N ASP A 54 -16.62 -0.98 12.78
CA ASP A 54 -16.47 -2.30 12.16
C ASP A 54 -16.11 -2.11 10.68
N PRO A 55 -14.98 -2.67 10.19
CA PRO A 55 -14.56 -2.55 8.82
C PRO A 55 -15.68 -2.85 7.82
N LYS A 56 -16.57 -3.82 8.08
CA LYS A 56 -17.67 -4.17 7.16
C LYS A 56 -18.71 -3.05 6.98
N GLN A 57 -18.70 -2.05 7.84
CA GLN A 57 -19.68 -0.97 7.89
C GLN A 57 -19.12 0.40 7.48
N ILE A 58 -17.81 0.52 7.25
CA ILE A 58 -17.18 1.81 6.92
C ILE A 58 -17.64 2.30 5.53
N SER A 59 -17.79 1.41 4.56
CA SER A 59 -18.29 1.74 3.23
C SER A 59 -19.69 2.41 3.24
N ASP A 60 -20.52 2.13 4.25
CA ASP A 60 -21.84 2.74 4.45
C ASP A 60 -21.81 4.25 4.76
N LEU A 61 -20.63 4.84 5.01
CA LEU A 61 -20.49 6.28 5.25
C LEU A 61 -20.71 7.09 3.97
N GLY A 62 -20.53 6.47 2.80
CA GLY A 62 -20.69 7.10 1.49
C GLY A 62 -19.39 7.71 0.96
N SER A 63 -19.24 7.60 -0.36
CA SER A 63 -18.00 7.89 -1.09
C SER A 63 -17.42 9.27 -0.82
N ASP A 64 -18.28 10.26 -0.74
CA ASP A 64 -17.97 11.65 -0.42
C ASP A 64 -17.24 11.86 0.90
N LYS A 65 -17.70 11.21 1.97
CA LYS A 65 -17.05 11.29 3.27
C LYS A 65 -15.76 10.48 3.28
N LEU A 66 -15.80 9.29 2.67
CA LEU A 66 -14.66 8.39 2.61
C LEU A 66 -13.48 8.98 1.85
N VAL A 67 -13.68 9.59 0.67
CA VAL A 67 -12.59 10.26 -0.06
C VAL A 67 -12.03 11.42 0.75
N THR A 68 -12.88 12.20 1.41
CA THR A 68 -12.44 13.31 2.27
C THR A 68 -11.60 12.80 3.44
N MET A 69 -11.99 11.68 4.06
CA MET A 69 -11.20 11.04 5.11
C MET A 69 -9.84 10.56 4.59
N VAL A 70 -9.82 9.86 3.45
CA VAL A 70 -8.58 9.33 2.84
C VAL A 70 -7.61 10.44 2.45
N ASP A 71 -8.11 11.53 1.87
CA ASP A 71 -7.32 12.70 1.46
C ASP A 71 -6.71 13.42 2.67
N LYS A 72 -7.47 13.52 3.78
CA LYS A 72 -7.04 14.19 5.01
C LYS A 72 -6.06 13.40 5.87
N ILE A 73 -6.02 12.08 5.75
CA ILE A 73 -5.03 11.25 6.43
C ILE A 73 -3.66 11.57 5.85
N ASP A 74 -2.60 11.64 6.64
CA ASP A 74 -1.25 11.83 6.10
C ASP A 74 -0.78 10.57 5.38
N VAL A 75 0.04 10.70 4.33
CA VAL A 75 0.58 9.55 3.58
C VAL A 75 1.31 8.56 4.49
N LYS A 76 2.05 9.06 5.48
CA LYS A 76 2.76 8.26 6.50
C LYS A 76 1.84 7.49 7.46
N ASP A 77 0.61 7.97 7.66
CA ASP A 77 -0.31 7.40 8.64
C ASP A 77 -1.33 6.44 8.02
N VAL A 78 -1.35 6.29 6.68
CA VAL A 78 -2.23 5.35 5.97
C VAL A 78 -2.11 3.93 6.53
N LYS A 79 -0.87 3.50 6.86
CA LYS A 79 -0.61 2.19 7.48
C LYS A 79 -1.34 1.99 8.80
N SER A 80 -1.55 3.06 9.57
CA SER A 80 -2.20 3.02 10.88
C SER A 80 -3.70 2.71 10.81
N LEU A 81 -4.34 2.82 9.64
CA LEU A 81 -5.72 2.36 9.44
C LEU A 81 -5.85 0.84 9.51
N GLY A 82 -4.78 0.10 9.23
CA GLY A 82 -4.83 -1.33 8.97
C GLY A 82 -5.47 -1.67 7.62
N SER A 83 -5.22 -2.89 7.13
CA SER A 83 -5.70 -3.37 5.84
C SER A 83 -7.22 -3.39 5.74
N ASP A 84 -7.91 -3.81 6.81
CA ASP A 84 -9.36 -4.04 6.78
C ASP A 84 -10.14 -2.73 6.70
N SER A 85 -9.79 -1.76 7.56
CA SER A 85 -10.40 -0.44 7.54
C SER A 85 -10.09 0.29 6.24
N LEU A 86 -8.83 0.27 5.79
CA LEU A 86 -8.42 0.90 4.53
C LEU A 86 -9.15 0.27 3.33
N SER A 87 -9.21 -1.06 3.27
CA SER A 87 -9.91 -1.80 2.20
C SER A 87 -11.39 -1.42 2.15
N SER A 88 -12.05 -1.40 3.31
CA SER A 88 -13.46 -1.00 3.37
C SER A 88 -13.68 0.46 2.98
N MET A 89 -12.85 1.39 3.46
CA MET A 89 -12.90 2.79 3.06
C MET A 89 -12.78 2.91 1.53
N MET A 90 -11.75 2.28 0.95
CA MET A 90 -11.49 2.34 -0.49
C MET A 90 -12.59 1.65 -1.32
N SER A 91 -13.24 0.62 -0.79
CA SER A 91 -14.39 -0.03 -1.45
C SER A 91 -15.61 0.90 -1.59
N GLY A 92 -15.71 1.90 -0.71
CA GLY A 92 -16.76 2.91 -0.76
C GLY A 92 -16.39 4.16 -1.56
N VAL A 93 -15.14 4.34 -1.99
CA VAL A 93 -14.69 5.50 -2.80
C VAL A 93 -14.87 5.21 -4.29
N GLN A 94 -15.33 6.19 -5.07
CA GLN A 94 -15.49 6.03 -6.52
C GLN A 94 -14.16 6.11 -7.27
N GLY A 95 -14.01 5.37 -8.37
CA GLY A 95 -12.77 5.37 -9.15
C GLY A 95 -12.33 6.75 -9.66
N THR A 96 -13.27 7.63 -10.02
CA THR A 96 -12.98 9.02 -10.40
C THR A 96 -12.41 9.82 -9.23
N GLN A 97 -12.94 9.62 -8.02
CA GLN A 97 -12.44 10.26 -6.80
C GLN A 97 -11.05 9.75 -6.40
N ILE A 98 -10.75 8.47 -6.66
CA ILE A 98 -9.39 7.92 -6.47
C ILE A 98 -8.42 8.59 -7.45
N ALA A 99 -8.84 8.86 -8.69
CA ALA A 99 -8.00 9.54 -9.68
C ALA A 99 -7.60 10.96 -9.25
N ASP A 100 -8.45 11.65 -8.48
CA ASP A 100 -8.19 12.99 -7.97
C ASP A 100 -7.25 13.03 -6.74
N LEU A 101 -6.97 11.88 -6.10
CA LEU A 101 -5.98 11.81 -5.02
C LEU A 101 -4.57 12.11 -5.54
N LYS A 102 -3.71 12.63 -4.67
CA LYS A 102 -2.28 12.81 -4.99
C LYS A 102 -1.60 11.46 -5.26
N ASP A 103 -0.58 11.46 -6.10
CA ASP A 103 0.07 10.21 -6.53
C ASP A 103 0.79 9.47 -5.39
N ASP A 104 1.43 10.22 -4.48
CA ASP A 104 2.04 9.66 -3.26
C ASP A 104 1.01 8.98 -2.34
N LYS A 105 -0.20 9.55 -2.25
CA LYS A 105 -1.34 8.97 -1.55
C LYS A 105 -1.80 7.68 -2.22
N LYS A 106 -1.99 7.67 -3.54
CA LYS A 106 -2.38 6.48 -4.30
C LYS A 106 -1.39 5.33 -4.10
N VAL A 107 -0.10 5.61 -4.24
CA VAL A 107 0.97 4.61 -4.02
C VAL A 107 0.91 4.04 -2.61
N SER A 108 0.83 4.91 -1.59
CA SER A 108 0.73 4.44 -0.19
C SER A 108 -0.51 3.58 0.07
N ILE A 109 -1.66 3.91 -0.54
CA ILE A 109 -2.87 3.08 -0.43
C ILE A 109 -2.65 1.70 -1.07
N VAL A 110 -2.12 1.65 -2.29
CA VAL A 110 -1.84 0.40 -3.02
C VAL A 110 -0.88 -0.50 -2.22
N ASP A 111 0.18 0.09 -1.66
CA ASP A 111 1.16 -0.62 -0.84
C ASP A 111 0.53 -1.20 0.44
N ASN A 112 -0.28 -0.40 1.15
CA ASN A 112 -0.91 -0.83 2.40
C ASN A 112 -2.11 -1.77 2.20
N LEU A 113 -2.69 -1.81 1.01
CA LEU A 113 -3.66 -2.84 0.60
C LEU A 113 -2.98 -4.14 0.17
N GLY A 114 -1.66 -4.18 0.08
CA GLY A 114 -0.92 -5.36 -0.37
C GLY A 114 -1.23 -5.71 -1.83
N ALA A 115 -1.59 -4.73 -2.64
CA ALA A 115 -1.94 -4.91 -4.05
C ALA A 115 -0.68 -5.25 -4.87
N ASN A 116 -0.31 -6.53 -4.85
CA ASN A 116 0.90 -7.07 -5.49
C ASN A 116 0.58 -8.28 -6.38
N PHE A 117 -0.49 -8.17 -7.18
CA PHE A 117 -0.98 -9.27 -8.02
C PHE A 117 0.11 -9.86 -8.94
N PHE A 118 0.99 -9.02 -9.48
CA PHE A 118 2.10 -9.44 -10.35
C PHE A 118 3.37 -9.85 -9.60
N GLY A 119 3.39 -9.82 -8.25
CA GLY A 119 4.60 -10.10 -7.49
C GLY A 119 5.72 -9.07 -7.66
N ALA A 120 5.45 -7.94 -8.33
CA ALA A 120 6.44 -6.98 -8.80
C ALA A 120 7.29 -6.37 -7.67
N SER A 121 6.75 -6.25 -6.46
CA SER A 121 7.48 -5.69 -5.31
C SER A 121 8.71 -6.53 -4.90
N LYS A 122 8.77 -7.80 -5.32
CA LYS A 122 9.87 -8.72 -5.02
C LYS A 122 10.46 -9.40 -6.25
N ALA A 123 9.94 -9.09 -7.45
CA ALA A 123 10.37 -9.74 -8.67
C ALA A 123 11.81 -9.34 -9.02
N THR A 124 12.68 -10.33 -9.23
CA THR A 124 14.01 -10.11 -9.78
C THR A 124 14.04 -10.46 -11.27
N PHE A 125 15.04 -9.97 -12.00
CA PHE A 125 15.26 -10.41 -13.38
C PHE A 125 15.46 -11.93 -13.50
N ALA A 126 16.00 -12.58 -12.47
CA ALA A 126 16.15 -14.04 -12.45
C ALA A 126 14.81 -14.77 -12.30
N ASP A 127 13.86 -14.20 -11.55
CA ASP A 127 12.51 -14.77 -11.43
C ASP A 127 11.74 -14.63 -12.74
N ILE A 128 11.92 -13.50 -13.44
CA ILE A 128 11.35 -13.28 -14.78
C ILE A 128 11.96 -14.27 -15.78
N ASP A 129 13.28 -14.43 -15.78
CA ASP A 129 14.00 -15.33 -16.70
C ASP A 129 13.54 -16.79 -16.57
N LYS A 130 13.26 -17.26 -15.35
CA LYS A 130 12.75 -18.61 -15.07
C LYS A 130 11.35 -18.88 -15.61
N VAL A 131 10.50 -17.86 -15.70
CA VAL A 131 9.08 -18.01 -16.08
C VAL A 131 8.88 -17.73 -17.59
N THR A 132 9.86 -17.12 -18.25
CA THR A 132 9.85 -16.92 -19.71
C THR A 132 10.48 -18.08 -20.45
N ASP A 133 9.85 -18.56 -21.52
CA ASP A 133 10.45 -19.58 -22.38
C ASP A 133 11.63 -18.99 -23.15
N SER A 134 12.83 -19.44 -22.78
CA SER A 134 14.11 -19.05 -23.41
C SER A 134 14.12 -19.21 -24.94
N THR A 135 13.33 -20.15 -25.48
CA THR A 135 13.26 -20.42 -26.93
C THR A 135 12.44 -19.39 -27.71
N THR A 136 11.56 -18.66 -27.02
CA THR A 136 10.71 -17.61 -27.59
C THR A 136 11.29 -16.20 -27.41
N ARG A 137 12.41 -16.08 -26.68
CA ARG A 137 13.04 -14.79 -26.41
C ARG A 137 13.59 -14.21 -27.71
N PRO A 138 13.40 -12.91 -27.98
CA PRO A 138 14.07 -12.26 -29.10
C PRO A 138 15.59 -12.45 -28.97
N THR A 139 16.19 -13.06 -29.99
CA THR A 139 17.65 -13.22 -30.06
C THR A 139 18.24 -12.01 -30.78
N ILE A 140 19.38 -11.53 -30.29
CA ILE A 140 20.17 -10.53 -31.00
C ILE A 140 21.24 -11.31 -31.75
N THR A 141 21.22 -11.27 -33.08
CA THR A 141 22.30 -11.88 -33.88
C THR A 141 23.62 -11.18 -33.52
N PRO A 142 24.65 -11.93 -33.08
CA PRO A 142 25.94 -11.34 -32.82
C PRO A 142 26.44 -10.59 -34.08
N PRO A 143 27.03 -9.40 -33.94
CA PRO A 143 27.53 -8.66 -35.09
C PRO A 143 28.55 -9.52 -35.86
N THR A 144 28.39 -9.59 -37.18
CA THR A 144 29.26 -10.37 -38.08
C THR A 144 30.62 -9.71 -38.31
N VAL A 145 30.74 -8.43 -37.97
CA VAL A 145 32.00 -7.68 -37.95
C VAL A 145 32.43 -7.48 -36.51
N SER A 146 33.72 -7.61 -36.23
CA SER A 146 34.26 -7.30 -34.91
C SER A 146 33.92 -5.86 -34.54
N THR A 147 33.11 -5.68 -33.51
CA THR A 147 32.94 -4.37 -32.89
C THR A 147 34.29 -4.00 -32.27
N LYS A 148 34.62 -2.69 -32.23
CA LYS A 148 35.86 -2.23 -31.55
C LYS A 148 35.89 -2.59 -30.05
N ILE A 149 34.78 -3.13 -29.53
CA ILE A 149 34.63 -3.72 -28.21
C ILE A 149 35.06 -5.20 -28.29
N VAL A 150 36.31 -5.45 -28.69
CA VAL A 150 36.85 -6.82 -28.78
C VAL A 150 36.97 -7.42 -27.39
N ALA A 151 36.26 -8.54 -27.20
CA ALA A 151 36.46 -9.61 -26.22
C ALA A 151 37.06 -9.17 -24.88
N SER A 152 36.27 -8.49 -24.06
CA SER A 152 36.57 -8.40 -22.63
C SER A 152 35.80 -9.49 -21.90
N THR A 153 36.51 -10.33 -21.16
CA THR A 153 35.91 -11.22 -20.16
C THR A 153 35.28 -10.36 -19.05
N GLY A 154 34.01 -9.98 -19.24
CA GLY A 154 33.24 -9.16 -18.31
C GLY A 154 33.13 -7.67 -18.65
N ALA A 155 32.11 -7.02 -18.10
CA ALA A 155 31.77 -5.61 -18.32
C ALA A 155 32.89 -4.62 -17.95
N ASN A 156 33.74 -4.99 -16.98
CA ASN A 156 34.80 -4.13 -16.46
C ASN A 156 36.03 -4.05 -17.38
N GLY A 157 36.19 -4.98 -18.32
CA GLY A 157 37.34 -5.01 -19.22
C GLY A 157 37.24 -4.04 -20.40
N VAL A 158 36.06 -3.45 -20.64
CA VAL A 158 35.88 -2.44 -21.71
C VAL A 158 36.42 -1.08 -21.27
N PHE A 159 36.10 -0.65 -20.04
CA PHE A 159 36.45 0.69 -19.53
C PHE A 159 37.86 0.80 -18.94
N SER A 160 38.53 -0.33 -18.70
CA SER A 160 39.88 -0.38 -18.13
C SER A 160 41.00 -0.41 -19.18
N LYS A 161 40.67 -0.39 -20.49
CA LYS A 161 41.69 -0.40 -21.55
C LYS A 161 42.49 0.91 -21.52
N SER A 162 43.81 0.79 -21.42
CA SER A 162 44.71 1.93 -21.42
C SER A 162 44.58 2.71 -22.72
N GLY A 163 44.32 4.01 -22.59
CA GLY A 163 44.16 4.91 -23.74
C GLY A 163 42.75 5.12 -24.27
N LEU A 164 41.72 4.49 -23.67
CA LEU A 164 40.31 4.72 -24.05
C LEU A 164 39.84 6.14 -23.68
N PHE A 165 40.31 6.66 -22.54
CA PHE A 165 40.03 8.01 -22.06
C PHE A 165 41.26 8.91 -22.13
N LYS A 166 41.97 8.90 -23.26
CA LYS A 166 42.98 9.95 -23.47
C LYS A 166 42.27 11.29 -23.53
N THR A 167 42.35 12.07 -22.45
CA THR A 167 42.01 13.48 -22.49
C THR A 167 43.04 14.14 -23.40
N LYS A 168 42.58 14.75 -24.51
CA LYS A 168 43.46 15.62 -25.28
C LYS A 168 43.85 16.77 -24.35
N LYS A 169 45.15 16.90 -24.09
CA LYS A 169 45.73 18.14 -23.56
C LYS A 169 45.58 19.26 -24.58
#